data_AF-L0L0R5-F1
#
_entry.id   AF-L0L0R5-F1
#
_cell.length_a   1.000
_cell.length_b   1.000
_cell.length_c   1.000
_cell.angle_alpha   90.00
_cell.angle_beta   90.00
_cell.angle_gamma   90.00
#
_symmetry.space_group_name_H-M   'P 1'
#
loop_
_entity.id
_entity.type
_entity.pdbx_description
1 polymer ?
#
loop_
_entity_poly.entity_id
_entity_poly.type
_entity_poly.pdbx_seq_one_letter_code
_entity_poly.pdbx_strand_id
1 'polypeptide(L)' 'MELIEVKCVVCGAPIYVYEEYIKENMYCTIHCLNISISSEKEQIV' A
#
# COMPACT_ATOMS: atom_id res chain seq x y z
N MET A 1 1.27 10.49 -18.24
CA MET A 1 0.87 11.00 -16.91
C MET A 1 -0.64 10.96 -16.77
N GLU A 2 -1.15 9.78 -16.47
CA GLU A 2 -2.53 9.56 -16.02
C GLU A 2 -2.57 9.43 -14.49
N LEU A 3 -3.57 10.04 -13.85
CA LEU A 3 -3.86 9.87 -12.43
C LEU A 3 -4.82 8.69 -12.28
N ILE A 4 -4.40 7.64 -11.60
CA ILE A 4 -5.19 6.41 -11.46
C ILE A 4 -5.57 6.15 -10.00
N GLU A 5 -6.66 5.39 -9.81
CA GLU A 5 -7.07 4.90 -8.49
C GLU A 5 -6.50 3.51 -8.24
N VAL A 6 -5.79 3.35 -7.13
CA VAL A 6 -5.38 2.06 -6.56
C VAL A 6 -5.93 1.93 -5.14
N LYS A 7 -5.91 0.73 -4.57
CA LYS A 7 -6.39 0.49 -3.21
C LYS A 7 -5.25 0.22 -2.26
N CYS A 8 -5.36 0.72 -1.03
CA CYS A 8 -4.47 0.32 0.04
C CYS A 8 -4.60 -1.18 0.28
N VAL A 9 -3.47 -1.90 0.28
CA VAL A 9 -3.44 -3.35 0.48
C VAL A 9 -3.95 -3.75 1.87
N VAL A 10 -3.80 -2.87 2.87
CA VAL A 10 -4.17 -3.16 4.27
C VAL A 10 -5.63 -2.86 4.58
N CYS A 11 -6.13 -1.68 4.18
CA CYS A 11 -7.48 -1.23 4.59
C CYS A 11 -8.45 -1.04 3.43
N GLY A 12 -8.02 -1.20 2.17
CA GLY A 12 -8.86 -1.06 0.99
C GLY A 12 -9.22 0.39 0.60
N ALA A 13 -8.77 1.39 1.35
CA ALA A 13 -9.02 2.79 1.06
C ALA A 13 -8.43 3.20 -0.33
N PRO A 14 -9.11 4.08 -1.09
CA PRO A 14 -8.62 4.53 -2.38
C PRO A 14 -7.39 5.44 -2.23
N ILE A 15 -6.45 5.31 -3.16
CA ILE A 15 -5.23 6.10 -3.29
C ILE A 15 -5.15 6.56 -4.75
N TYR A 16 -5.04 7.88 -4.95
CA TYR A 16 -4.86 8.45 -6.29
C TYR A 16 -3.37 8.72 -6.51
N VAL A 17 -2.80 8.06 -7.51
CA VAL A 17 -1.35 8.10 -7.80
C VAL A 17 -1.14 8.20 -9.31
N TYR A 18 -0.08 8.88 -9.74
CA TYR A 18 0.30 8.85 -11.15
C TYR A 18 0.85 7.47 -11.51
N GLU A 19 0.56 7.01 -12.73
CA GLU A 19 0.93 5.68 -13.22
C GLU A 19 2.41 5.30 -12.98
N GLU A 20 3.32 6.27 -13.11
CA GLU A 20 4.77 6.09 -12.98
C GLU A 20 5.23 5.80 -11.53
N TYR A 21 4.37 6.09 -10.54
CA TYR A 21 4.68 5.90 -9.11
C TYR A 21 3.96 4.71 -8.49
N ILE A 22 3.20 3.93 -9.27
CA ILE A 22 2.57 2.71 -8.77
C ILE A 22 3.65 1.73 -8.31
N LYS A 23 3.48 1.20 -7.11
CA LYS A 23 4.26 0.08 -6.57
C LYS A 23 3.35 -1.14 -6.43
N GLU A 24 3.95 -2.32 -6.33
CA GLU A 24 3.24 -3.58 -6.09
C GLU A 24 2.34 -3.49 -4.84
N ASN A 25 2.87 -2.90 -3.77
CA ASN A 25 2.13 -2.63 -2.54
C ASN A 25 1.99 -1.12 -2.32
N MET A 26 0.75 -0.65 -2.15
CA MET A 26 0.40 0.74 -1.90
C MET A 26 -0.29 0.90 -0.54
N TYR A 27 0.03 1.98 0.17
CA TYR A 27 -0.44 2.23 1.53
C TYR A 27 -0.95 3.66 1.67
N CYS A 28 -2.16 3.82 2.22
CA CYS A 28 -2.79 5.14 2.37
C CYS A 28 -2.19 5.97 3.51
N THR A 29 -1.56 5.30 4.49
CA THR A 29 -0.95 5.93 5.67
C THR A 29 0.27 5.15 6.14
N ILE A 30 1.14 5.81 6.91
CA ILE A 30 2.26 5.16 7.61
C ILE A 30 1.76 4.05 8.53
N HIS A 31 0.57 4.20 9.13
CA HIS A 31 -0.02 3.16 9.97
C HIS A 31 -0.27 1.85 9.20
N CYS A 32 -0.85 1.94 7.99
CA CYS A 32 -1.05 0.77 7.13
C CYS A 32 0.27 0.15 6.68
N LEU A 33 1.29 0.96 6.35
CA LEU A 33 2.62 0.45 6.06
C LEU A 33 3.24 -0.30 7.25
N ASN A 34 3.10 0.22 8.47
CA ASN A 34 3.62 -0.43 9.67
C ASN A 34 2.92 -1.75 9.97
N ILE A 35 1.61 -1.85 9.70
CA ILE A 35 0.85 -3.10 9.84
C ILE A 35 1.42 -4.17 8.90
N SER A 36 1.63 -3.85 7.61
CA SER A 36 2.15 -4.85 6.66
C SER A 36 3.55 -5.34 7.01
N ILE A 37 4.45 -4.44 7.43
CA ILE A 37 5.80 -4.81 7.88
C ILE A 37 5.76 -5.70 9.13
N SER A 38 4.80 -5.47 10.03
CA SER A 38 4.67 -6.28 11.25
C SER A 38 4.16 -7.68 10.93
N SER A 39 3.20 -7.81 10.01
CA SER A 39 2.66 -9.10 9.56
C SER A 39 3.67 -9.96 8.81
N GLU A 40 4.61 -9.36 8.08
CA GLU A 40 5.68 -10.10 7.37
C GLU A 40 6.70 -10.73 8.32
N LYS A 41 6.92 -10.14 9.50
CA LYS A 41 7.87 -10.66 10.50
C LYS A 41 7.37 -11.92 11.21
N GLU A 42 6.07 -12.16 11.24
CA GLU A 42 5.48 -13.36 11.87
C GLU A 42 5.52 -14.61 10.98
N GLN A 43 5.89 -14.49 9.70
CA GLN A 43 5.99 -15.63 8.77
C GLN A 43 7.40 -16.24 8.66
N ILE A 44 8.41 -15.69 9.34
CA ILE A 44 9.81 -16.17 9.31
C ILE A 44 10.23 -16.80 10.65
N VAL A 45 9.29 -17.29 11.46
CA VAL A 45 9.56 -17.98 12.74
C VAL A 45 9.06 -19.42 12.69
#